data_AF-A0A6J3A9H1-F1
#
_entry.id   AF-A0A6J3A9H1-F1
#
_cell.length_a   1.000
_cell.length_b   1.000
_cell.length_c   1.000
_cell.angle_alpha   90.00
_cell.angle_beta   90.00
_cell.angle_gamma   90.00
#
_symmetry.space_group_name_H-M   'P 1'
#
loop_
_entity.id
_entity.type
_entity.pdbx_description
1 polymer ?
#
loop_
_entity_poly.entity_id
_entity_poly.type
_entity_poly.pdbx_seq_one_letter_code
_entity_poly.pdbx_strand_id
1 'polypeptide(L)'
;MNGVMAELAKEQPQVSFVKNSQKIDRLDGAHAPELTKKVQRHASSGSFPPSGNEHPKEDLSLRLKKLIHAAPCMLFMKGTPQEPRCGFSKQMVEILNKHNIQFSSFDIFSDEEVRQGLKTYSSWPTYPQLYVSGELIGGLDIVKELEASEELDTICPKAPKLEERLKVLTNKASVMLFMKGNKQEAKCGFSKQILEILNSTGVDYETFDILEDEEVRQGLKTYSNWPTYPQLYVKGELVGGLDIVKELKENGELLSVLKGEN
;
A
#
# COMPACT_ATOMS: atom_id res chain seq x y z
N MET A 1 41.80 -36.49 -43.33
CA MET A 1 41.47 -35.34 -44.19
C MET A 1 40.86 -34.27 -43.29
N ASN A 2 41.62 -33.23 -42.96
CA ASN A 2 41.17 -32.15 -42.09
C ASN A 2 40.39 -31.14 -42.93
N GLY A 3 39.11 -30.94 -42.61
CA GLY A 3 38.27 -29.90 -43.22
C GLY A 3 38.59 -28.54 -42.61
N VAL A 4 38.87 -27.55 -43.47
CA VAL A 4 38.98 -26.14 -43.07
C VAL A 4 37.62 -25.47 -43.35
N MET A 5 36.94 -25.04 -42.29
CA MET A 5 35.79 -24.12 -42.39
C MET A 5 36.34 -22.69 -42.44
N ALA A 6 35.91 -21.91 -43.44
CA ALA A 6 36.13 -20.47 -43.48
C ALA A 6 34.86 -19.77 -42.99
N GLU A 7 34.97 -18.98 -41.93
CA GLU A 7 33.90 -18.11 -41.42
C GLU A 7 34.18 -16.67 -41.87
N LEU A 8 33.26 -16.08 -42.64
CA LEU A 8 33.32 -14.68 -43.08
C LEU A 8 32.76 -13.78 -41.97
N ALA A 9 33.64 -13.02 -41.31
CA ALA A 9 33.22 -11.92 -40.44
C ALA A 9 32.60 -10.78 -41.27
N LYS A 10 31.32 -10.48 -41.04
CA LYS A 10 30.66 -9.29 -41.62
C LYS A 10 31.08 -8.04 -40.83
N GLU A 11 31.89 -7.17 -41.43
CA GLU A 11 32.10 -5.82 -40.88
C GLU A 11 30.80 -5.01 -40.99
N GLN A 12 30.32 -4.44 -39.88
CA GLN A 12 29.18 -3.54 -39.87
C GLN A 12 29.63 -2.12 -40.24
N PRO A 13 28.90 -1.40 -41.12
CA PRO A 13 29.24 -0.03 -41.49
C PRO A 13 29.08 0.91 -40.30
N GLN A 14 29.96 1.91 -40.19
CA GLN A 14 29.96 2.86 -39.07
C GLN A 14 29.78 4.30 -39.55
N VAL A 15 28.97 5.07 -38.82
CA VAL A 15 28.68 6.48 -39.15
C VAL A 15 29.34 7.40 -38.13
N SER A 16 30.05 8.42 -38.60
CA SER A 16 30.67 9.45 -37.74
C SER A 16 29.98 10.80 -37.94
N PHE A 17 29.65 11.49 -36.86
CA PHE A 17 29.04 12.82 -36.88
C PHE A 17 30.14 13.87 -36.71
N VAL A 18 30.16 14.89 -37.60
CA VAL A 18 31.18 15.94 -37.63
C VAL A 18 30.49 17.30 -37.61
N LYS A 19 30.93 18.20 -36.73
CA LYS A 19 30.47 19.60 -36.65
C LYS A 19 31.71 20.50 -36.53
N ASN A 20 31.79 21.56 -37.33
CA ASN A 20 32.94 22.48 -37.40
C ASN A 20 34.29 21.74 -37.60
N SER A 21 34.32 20.76 -38.51
CA SER A 21 35.52 19.94 -38.81
C SER A 21 36.05 19.09 -37.65
N GLN A 22 35.30 18.97 -36.55
CA GLN A 22 35.63 18.10 -35.42
C GLN A 22 34.62 16.95 -35.33
N LYS A 23 35.11 15.73 -35.12
CA LYS A 23 34.26 14.55 -34.89
C LYS A 23 33.62 14.66 -33.51
N ILE A 24 32.29 14.69 -33.47
CA ILE A 24 31.50 14.94 -32.26
C ILE A 24 30.81 13.69 -31.73
N ASP A 25 30.57 12.69 -32.58
CA ASP A 25 29.92 11.43 -32.17
C ASP A 25 30.17 10.30 -33.19
N ARG A 26 29.87 9.05 -32.82
CA ARG A 26 29.95 7.84 -33.67
C ARG A 26 28.75 6.92 -33.42
N LEU A 27 28.37 6.17 -34.44
CA LEU A 27 27.34 5.14 -34.39
C LEU A 27 27.84 3.88 -35.12
N ASP A 28 27.78 2.75 -34.44
CA ASP A 28 28.10 1.46 -35.01
C ASP A 28 26.83 0.86 -35.63
N GLY A 29 26.89 0.51 -36.92
CA GLY A 29 25.73 0.12 -37.71
C GLY A 29 24.96 1.31 -38.32
N ALA A 30 24.09 1.01 -39.29
CA ALA A 30 23.32 2.00 -40.04
C ALA A 30 21.82 1.96 -39.66
N HIS A 31 21.49 2.05 -38.38
CA HIS A 31 20.10 2.05 -37.91
C HIS A 31 19.46 3.45 -38.07
N ALA A 32 18.63 3.62 -39.11
CA ALA A 32 18.09 4.92 -39.54
C ALA A 32 17.35 5.74 -38.44
N PRO A 33 16.56 5.12 -37.53
CA PRO A 33 15.93 5.85 -36.43
C PRO A 33 16.93 6.47 -35.43
N GLU A 34 18.01 5.76 -35.11
CA GLU A 34 19.03 6.25 -34.17
C GLU A 34 19.89 7.35 -34.78
N LEU A 35 20.20 7.22 -36.06
CA LEU A 35 20.84 8.26 -36.87
C LEU A 35 20.04 9.56 -36.82
N THR A 36 18.73 9.49 -37.07
CA THR A 36 17.84 10.65 -37.12
C THR A 36 17.78 11.38 -35.77
N LYS A 37 17.72 10.62 -34.67
CA LYS A 37 17.74 11.15 -33.30
C LYS A 37 19.07 11.83 -32.95
N LYS A 38 20.22 11.25 -33.35
CA LYS A 38 21.54 11.86 -33.14
C LYS A 38 21.72 13.15 -33.95
N VAL A 39 21.28 13.19 -35.21
CA VAL A 39 21.33 14.42 -36.03
C VAL A 39 20.51 15.54 -35.40
N GLN A 40 19.27 15.27 -34.98
CA GLN A 40 18.41 16.27 -34.33
C GLN A 40 19.03 16.83 -33.06
N ARG A 41 19.62 15.97 -32.21
CA ARG A 41 20.28 16.40 -30.97
C ARG A 41 21.42 17.39 -31.21
N HIS A 42 22.20 17.22 -32.27
CA HIS A 42 23.31 18.11 -32.62
C HIS A 42 22.91 19.33 -33.46
N ALA A 43 21.73 19.28 -34.09
CA ALA A 43 21.16 20.40 -34.83
C ALA A 43 20.50 21.44 -33.91
N SER A 44 19.96 21.04 -32.76
CA SER A 44 19.18 21.92 -31.87
C SER A 44 19.99 22.70 -30.82
N SER A 45 21.32 22.67 -30.84
CA SER A 45 22.15 23.36 -29.85
C SER A 45 22.36 24.85 -30.20
N GLY A 46 21.33 25.67 -29.97
CA GLY A 46 21.43 27.12 -29.83
C GLY A 46 21.48 27.50 -28.35
N SER A 47 22.69 27.83 -27.88
CA SER A 47 23.11 28.52 -26.63
C SER A 47 22.08 28.95 -25.58
N PHE A 48 22.23 28.42 -24.35
CA PHE A 48 22.22 29.12 -23.05
C PHE A 48 23.05 28.30 -22.04
N PRO A 49 23.86 28.92 -21.14
CA PRO A 49 24.58 28.18 -20.10
C PRO A 49 23.63 27.85 -18.94
N PRO A 50 23.61 26.63 -18.39
CA PRO A 50 22.86 26.38 -17.18
C PRO A 50 23.70 26.79 -15.96
N SER A 51 23.35 27.91 -15.37
CA SER A 51 23.52 28.09 -13.92
C SER A 51 22.32 27.40 -13.24
N GLY A 52 22.58 26.40 -12.41
CA GLY A 52 21.55 25.80 -11.56
C GLY A 52 21.94 24.43 -11.03
N ASN A 53 22.24 24.37 -9.74
CA ASN A 53 22.36 23.19 -8.87
C ASN A 53 22.14 21.83 -9.55
N GLU A 54 23.23 21.13 -9.88
CA GLU A 54 23.17 19.69 -10.15
C GLU A 54 22.95 18.95 -8.82
N HIS A 55 21.69 18.73 -8.48
CA HIS A 55 21.36 17.58 -7.65
C HIS A 55 21.81 16.33 -8.40
N PRO A 56 22.57 15.40 -7.77
CA PRO A 56 22.92 14.16 -8.43
C PRO A 56 21.63 13.49 -8.89
N LYS A 57 21.45 13.33 -10.20
CA LYS A 57 20.32 12.56 -10.75
C LYS A 57 20.43 11.17 -10.15
N GLU A 58 19.51 10.85 -9.24
CA GLU A 58 19.36 9.50 -8.73
C GLU A 58 19.24 8.55 -9.93
N ASP A 59 19.97 7.43 -9.92
CA ASP A 59 19.84 6.41 -10.96
C ASP A 59 18.35 6.02 -11.03
N LEU A 60 17.74 6.25 -12.19
CA LEU A 60 16.31 5.99 -12.42
C LEU A 60 15.95 4.56 -12.04
N SER A 61 16.85 3.60 -12.24
CA SER A 61 16.63 2.19 -11.87
C SER A 61 16.46 2.02 -10.37
N LEU A 62 17.27 2.72 -9.55
CA LEU A 62 17.15 2.71 -8.10
C LEU A 62 15.85 3.39 -7.66
N ARG A 63 15.48 4.51 -8.30
CA ARG A 63 14.24 5.22 -8.02
C ARG A 63 13.01 4.36 -8.32
N LEU A 64 12.99 3.67 -9.46
CA LEU A 64 11.92 2.73 -9.83
C LEU A 64 11.84 1.57 -8.84
N LYS A 65 12.99 0.98 -8.47
CA LYS A 65 13.03 -0.09 -7.47
C LYS A 65 12.44 0.38 -6.13
N LYS A 66 12.79 1.58 -5.68
CA LYS A 66 12.21 2.18 -4.46
C LYS A 66 10.70 2.35 -4.56
N LEU A 67 10.20 2.87 -5.69
CA LEU A 67 8.77 3.05 -5.90
C LEU A 67 8.00 1.73 -5.90
N ILE A 68 8.51 0.71 -6.59
CA ILE A 68 7.90 -0.62 -6.65
C ILE A 68 7.83 -1.27 -5.25
N HIS A 69 8.81 -1.00 -4.38
CA HIS A 69 8.87 -1.54 -3.02
C HIS A 69 8.25 -0.60 -1.95
N ALA A 70 7.63 0.51 -2.36
CA ALA A 70 7.09 1.50 -1.40
C ALA A 70 5.93 0.94 -0.55
N ALA A 71 5.23 -0.08 -1.05
CA ALA A 71 4.24 -0.84 -0.31
C ALA A 71 4.24 -2.31 -0.76
N PRO A 72 3.70 -3.25 0.06
CA PRO A 72 3.57 -4.65 -0.31
C PRO A 72 2.76 -4.90 -1.59
N CYS A 73 1.86 -3.98 -1.93
CA CYS A 73 1.11 -4.00 -3.19
C CYS A 73 1.09 -2.57 -3.77
N MET A 74 1.67 -2.39 -4.95
CA MET A 74 1.83 -1.11 -5.63
C MET A 74 1.10 -1.11 -6.97
N LEU A 75 0.15 -0.21 -7.14
CA LEU A 75 -0.58 0.01 -8.38
C LEU A 75 -0.08 1.26 -9.10
N PHE A 76 0.53 1.09 -10.27
CA PHE A 76 0.86 2.20 -11.16
C PHE A 76 -0.28 2.39 -12.15
N MET A 77 -0.96 3.54 -12.09
CA MET A 77 -2.21 3.78 -12.81
C MET A 77 -2.29 5.19 -13.38
N LYS A 78 -3.28 5.44 -14.25
CA LYS A 78 -3.60 6.76 -14.77
C LYS A 78 -4.57 7.45 -13.81
N GLY A 79 -4.12 8.48 -13.10
CA GLY A 79 -4.88 9.14 -12.03
C GLY A 79 -4.67 8.45 -10.67
N THR A 80 -5.63 8.64 -9.76
CA THR A 80 -5.59 8.08 -8.40
C THR A 80 -6.75 7.09 -8.19
N PRO A 81 -6.77 6.29 -7.11
CA PRO A 81 -7.89 5.40 -6.81
C PRO A 81 -9.22 6.14 -6.63
N GLN A 82 -9.16 7.35 -6.08
CA GLN A 82 -10.33 8.24 -5.91
C GLN A 82 -10.73 8.91 -7.23
N GLU A 83 -9.78 9.25 -8.09
CA GLU A 83 -9.99 9.91 -9.37
C GLU A 83 -9.27 9.18 -10.52
N PRO A 84 -9.76 8.00 -10.93
CA PRO A 84 -9.15 7.26 -12.03
C PRO A 84 -9.39 7.98 -13.35
N ARG A 85 -8.32 8.21 -14.12
CA ARG A 85 -8.35 8.97 -15.39
C ARG A 85 -8.40 8.06 -16.64
N CYS A 86 -8.70 6.77 -16.46
CA CYS A 86 -8.80 5.79 -17.53
C CYS A 86 -9.72 4.62 -17.10
N GLY A 87 -10.55 4.10 -18.02
CA GLY A 87 -11.47 3.00 -17.75
C GLY A 87 -10.78 1.73 -17.23
N PHE A 88 -9.59 1.39 -17.75
CA PHE A 88 -8.81 0.25 -17.27
C PHE A 88 -8.29 0.46 -15.84
N SER A 89 -7.87 1.68 -15.52
CA SER A 89 -7.43 2.04 -14.17
C SER A 89 -8.60 2.02 -13.18
N LYS A 90 -9.79 2.46 -13.60
CA LYS A 90 -11.02 2.37 -12.81
C LYS A 90 -11.38 0.91 -12.51
N GLN A 91 -11.40 0.05 -13.52
CA GLN A 91 -11.70 -1.39 -13.36
C GLN A 91 -10.68 -2.09 -12.45
N MET A 92 -9.40 -1.78 -12.56
CA MET A 92 -8.37 -2.33 -11.68
C MET A 92 -8.67 -1.98 -10.21
N VAL A 93 -8.96 -0.72 -9.92
CA VAL A 93 -9.31 -0.25 -8.57
C VAL A 93 -10.57 -0.93 -8.05
N GLU A 94 -11.59 -1.10 -8.91
CA GLU A 94 -12.83 -1.81 -8.55
C GLU A 94 -12.57 -3.27 -8.13
N ILE A 95 -11.75 -4.01 -8.89
CA ILE A 95 -11.39 -5.40 -8.56
C ILE A 95 -10.63 -5.45 -7.22
N LEU A 96 -9.60 -4.63 -7.05
CA LEU A 96 -8.80 -4.62 -5.82
C LEU A 96 -9.65 -4.27 -4.58
N ASN A 97 -10.52 -3.27 -4.70
CA ASN A 97 -11.43 -2.88 -3.62
C ASN A 97 -12.47 -3.96 -3.32
N LYS A 98 -13.08 -4.57 -4.35
CA LYS A 98 -14.04 -5.67 -4.19
C LYS A 98 -13.43 -6.83 -3.40
N HIS A 99 -12.16 -7.11 -3.63
CA HIS A 99 -11.42 -8.17 -2.95
C HIS A 99 -10.77 -7.73 -1.63
N ASN A 100 -11.01 -6.50 -1.16
CA ASN A 100 -10.39 -5.94 0.05
C ASN A 100 -8.85 -6.05 0.03
N ILE A 101 -8.25 -5.90 -1.16
CA ILE A 101 -6.80 -5.91 -1.32
C ILE A 101 -6.28 -4.55 -0.89
N GLN A 102 -5.31 -4.52 0.01
CA GLN A 102 -4.64 -3.26 0.34
C GLN A 102 -3.56 -2.97 -0.68
N PHE A 103 -3.59 -1.77 -1.24
CA PHE A 103 -2.59 -1.32 -2.19
C PHE A 103 -2.31 0.18 -1.99
N SER A 104 -1.09 0.57 -2.28
CA SER A 104 -0.73 1.96 -2.55
C SER A 104 -0.72 2.19 -4.05
N SER A 105 -0.81 3.45 -4.48
CA SER A 105 -0.87 3.78 -5.90
C SER A 105 0.09 4.91 -6.25
N PHE A 106 0.50 4.92 -7.52
CA PHE A 106 1.30 5.98 -8.12
C PHE A 106 0.62 6.46 -9.40
N ASP A 107 0.33 7.77 -9.48
CA ASP A 107 -0.20 8.37 -10.71
C ASP A 107 0.94 8.57 -11.71
N ILE A 108 0.93 7.78 -12.77
CA ILE A 108 1.94 7.83 -13.83
C ILE A 108 1.93 9.12 -14.66
N PHE A 109 0.90 9.96 -14.53
CA PHE A 109 0.90 11.30 -15.14
C PHE A 109 1.67 12.34 -14.33
N SER A 110 1.94 12.06 -13.05
CA SER A 110 2.73 12.97 -12.21
C SER A 110 4.22 12.96 -12.56
N ASP A 111 4.72 11.90 -13.20
CA ASP A 111 6.13 11.74 -13.53
C ASP A 111 6.31 10.92 -14.84
N GLU A 112 6.64 11.63 -15.92
CA GLU A 112 6.84 11.03 -17.24
C GLU A 112 8.11 10.15 -17.30
N GLU A 113 9.13 10.44 -16.49
CA GLU A 113 10.36 9.64 -16.45
C GLU A 113 10.09 8.28 -15.78
N VAL A 114 9.37 8.27 -14.67
CA VAL A 114 8.88 7.04 -14.03
C VAL A 114 7.96 6.28 -14.98
N ARG A 115 7.05 6.98 -15.66
CA ARG A 115 6.09 6.36 -16.59
C ARG A 115 6.78 5.60 -17.73
N GLN A 116 7.77 6.22 -18.37
CA GLN A 116 8.50 5.58 -19.46
C GLN A 116 9.50 4.55 -18.93
N GLY A 117 10.23 4.90 -17.88
CA GLY A 117 11.23 4.04 -17.24
C GLY A 117 10.63 2.72 -16.75
N LEU A 118 9.46 2.75 -16.13
CA LEU A 118 8.84 1.55 -15.59
C LEU A 118 8.41 0.56 -16.68
N LYS A 119 7.96 1.03 -17.86
CA LYS A 119 7.66 0.15 -19.00
C LYS A 119 8.90 -0.59 -19.48
N THR A 120 10.03 0.10 -19.52
CA THR A 120 11.32 -0.50 -19.90
C THR A 120 11.82 -1.44 -18.81
N TYR A 121 11.76 -1.03 -17.55
CA TYR A 121 12.21 -1.80 -16.40
C TYR A 121 11.49 -3.15 -16.29
N SER A 122 10.17 -3.16 -16.48
CA SER A 122 9.35 -4.37 -16.35
C SER A 122 9.12 -5.12 -17.67
N SER A 123 9.65 -4.59 -18.79
CA SER A 123 9.35 -5.07 -20.14
C SER A 123 7.83 -5.15 -20.42
N TRP A 124 7.04 -4.26 -19.82
CA TRP A 124 5.57 -4.26 -19.91
C TRP A 124 5.03 -2.98 -20.59
N PRO A 125 4.20 -3.08 -21.64
CA PRO A 125 3.91 -1.93 -22.51
C PRO A 125 2.82 -0.98 -21.97
N THR A 126 1.92 -1.46 -21.10
CA THR A 126 0.66 -0.78 -20.77
C THR A 126 0.50 -0.47 -19.28
N TYR A 127 -0.51 0.34 -18.98
CA TYR A 127 -0.99 0.64 -17.62
C TYR A 127 -2.50 0.38 -17.57
N PRO A 128 -3.06 -0.03 -16.41
CA PRO A 128 -2.42 -0.16 -15.09
C PRO A 128 -1.40 -1.32 -15.00
N GLN A 129 -0.42 -1.20 -14.09
CA GLN A 129 0.51 -2.28 -13.71
C GLN A 129 0.41 -2.53 -12.20
N LEU A 130 0.20 -3.77 -11.80
CA LEU A 130 0.14 -4.19 -10.40
C LEU A 130 1.43 -4.91 -10.02
N TYR A 131 2.04 -4.48 -8.92
CA TYR A 131 3.20 -5.13 -8.31
C TYR A 131 2.85 -5.63 -6.92
N VAL A 132 3.32 -6.82 -6.57
CA VAL A 132 3.20 -7.38 -5.22
C VAL A 132 4.58 -7.83 -4.74
N SER A 133 4.96 -7.43 -3.54
CA SER A 133 6.26 -7.75 -2.92
C SER A 133 7.46 -7.43 -3.80
N GLY A 134 7.35 -6.39 -4.64
CA GLY A 134 8.41 -5.97 -5.53
C GLY A 134 8.34 -6.56 -6.95
N GLU A 135 7.46 -7.53 -7.19
CA GLU A 135 7.37 -8.27 -8.45
C GLU A 135 6.16 -7.85 -9.27
N LEU A 136 6.31 -7.78 -10.61
CA LEU A 136 5.19 -7.47 -11.50
C LEU A 136 4.22 -8.66 -11.55
N ILE A 137 2.98 -8.43 -11.13
CA ILE A 137 1.88 -9.39 -11.33
C ILE A 137 1.32 -9.27 -12.74
N GLY A 138 1.09 -8.04 -13.21
CA GLY A 138 0.65 -7.80 -14.58
C GLY A 138 -0.25 -6.59 -14.74
N GLY A 139 -0.88 -6.52 -15.92
CA GLY A 139 -1.93 -5.54 -16.25
C GLY A 139 -3.33 -6.00 -15.84
N LEU A 140 -4.35 -5.24 -16.24
CA LEU A 140 -5.75 -5.53 -15.89
C LEU A 140 -6.21 -6.92 -16.35
N ASP A 141 -5.85 -7.35 -17.55
CA ASP A 141 -6.34 -8.62 -18.10
C ASP A 141 -5.82 -9.82 -17.29
N ILE A 142 -4.54 -9.80 -16.89
CA ILE A 142 -3.98 -10.80 -15.98
C ILE A 142 -4.68 -10.77 -14.62
N VAL A 143 -4.93 -9.58 -14.06
CA VAL A 143 -5.63 -9.47 -12.77
C VAL A 143 -7.06 -10.02 -12.85
N LYS A 144 -7.76 -9.85 -13.97
CA LYS A 144 -9.07 -10.47 -14.20
C LYS A 144 -8.98 -11.99 -14.33
N GLU A 145 -7.94 -12.51 -14.97
CA GLU A 145 -7.70 -13.95 -15.04
C GLU A 145 -7.44 -14.54 -13.65
N LEU A 146 -6.62 -13.87 -12.83
CA LEU A 146 -6.35 -14.25 -11.43
C LEU A 146 -7.60 -14.14 -10.55
N GLU A 147 -8.48 -13.17 -10.80
CA GLU A 147 -9.78 -13.05 -10.12
C GLU A 147 -10.67 -14.24 -10.49
N ALA A 148 -10.74 -14.59 -11.78
CA ALA A 148 -11.56 -15.68 -12.28
C ALA A 148 -11.07 -17.07 -11.84
N SER A 149 -9.76 -17.22 -11.59
CA SER A 149 -9.18 -18.44 -11.04
C SER A 149 -9.13 -18.49 -9.50
N GLU A 150 -9.65 -17.45 -8.82
CA GLU A 150 -9.61 -17.30 -7.35
C GLU A 150 -8.18 -17.22 -6.75
N GLU A 151 -7.14 -17.03 -7.57
CA GLU A 151 -5.74 -16.94 -7.13
C GLU A 151 -5.36 -15.54 -6.64
N LEU A 152 -6.09 -14.51 -7.08
CA LEU A 152 -5.81 -13.11 -6.76
C LEU A 152 -5.71 -12.86 -5.24
N ASP A 153 -6.56 -13.55 -4.48
CA ASP A 153 -6.66 -13.42 -3.03
C ASP A 153 -5.49 -14.02 -2.27
N THR A 154 -4.81 -14.98 -2.88
CA THR A 154 -3.63 -15.64 -2.33
C THR A 154 -2.37 -14.84 -2.62
N ILE A 155 -2.32 -14.20 -3.80
CA ILE A 155 -1.17 -13.42 -4.25
C ILE A 155 -1.14 -12.06 -3.55
N CYS A 156 -2.26 -11.37 -3.48
CA CYS A 156 -2.31 -9.99 -2.99
C CYS A 156 -2.51 -9.89 -1.47
N PRO A 157 -1.88 -8.91 -0.80
CA PRO A 157 -2.09 -8.69 0.63
C PRO A 157 -3.53 -8.22 0.88
N LYS A 158 -4.25 -8.99 1.70
CA LYS A 158 -5.59 -8.62 2.17
C LYS A 158 -5.49 -7.54 3.24
N ALA A 159 -6.50 -6.68 3.30
CA ALA A 159 -6.76 -5.92 4.51
C ALA A 159 -6.92 -6.89 5.69
N PRO A 160 -6.33 -6.59 6.86
CA PRO A 160 -6.60 -7.38 8.05
C PRO A 160 -8.11 -7.43 8.25
N LYS A 161 -8.65 -8.64 8.45
CA LYS A 161 -10.10 -8.79 8.63
C LYS A 161 -10.51 -7.98 9.85
N LEU A 162 -11.69 -7.35 9.81
CA LEU A 162 -12.20 -6.59 10.96
C LEU A 162 -12.15 -7.43 12.24
N GLU A 163 -12.51 -8.71 12.17
CA GLU A 163 -12.40 -9.65 13.30
C GLU A 163 -10.99 -9.76 13.90
N GLU A 164 -9.94 -9.77 13.07
CA GLU A 164 -8.56 -9.80 13.55
C GLU A 164 -8.19 -8.48 14.23
N ARG A 165 -8.62 -7.35 13.64
CA ARG A 165 -8.45 -6.02 14.22
C ARG A 165 -9.15 -5.91 15.58
N LEU A 166 -10.38 -6.41 15.68
CA LEU A 166 -11.15 -6.44 16.93
C LEU A 166 -10.46 -7.32 17.96
N LYS A 167 -10.00 -8.52 17.58
CA LYS A 167 -9.25 -9.42 18.46
C LYS A 167 -7.98 -8.75 19.00
N VAL A 168 -7.23 -8.04 18.15
CA VAL A 168 -6.05 -7.29 18.60
C VAL A 168 -6.44 -6.18 19.57
N LEU A 169 -7.51 -5.44 19.30
CA LEU A 169 -7.97 -4.35 20.17
C LEU A 169 -8.45 -4.85 21.53
N THR A 170 -9.22 -5.94 21.59
CA THR A 170 -9.72 -6.51 22.86
C THR A 170 -8.60 -7.11 23.70
N ASN A 171 -7.47 -7.50 23.09
CA ASN A 171 -6.29 -8.04 23.75
C ASN A 171 -5.18 -7.01 23.97
N LYS A 172 -5.39 -5.73 23.64
CA LYS A 172 -4.37 -4.68 23.75
C LYS A 172 -3.90 -4.46 25.19
N ALA A 173 -4.77 -4.69 26.16
CA ALA A 173 -4.46 -4.70 27.59
C ALA A 173 -5.22 -5.83 28.29
N SER A 174 -4.78 -6.21 29.50
CA SER A 174 -5.46 -7.25 30.29
C SER A 174 -6.90 -6.87 30.61
N VAL A 175 -7.18 -5.58 30.81
CA VAL A 175 -8.52 -5.04 30.99
C VAL A 175 -8.73 -3.92 29.97
N MET A 176 -9.68 -4.11 29.07
CA MET A 176 -10.01 -3.16 27.99
C MET A 176 -11.46 -2.68 28.14
N LEU A 177 -11.65 -1.36 28.14
CA LEU A 177 -12.96 -0.73 28.19
C LEU A 177 -13.25 0.02 26.88
N PHE A 178 -14.21 -0.49 26.11
CA PHE A 178 -14.73 0.20 24.94
C PHE A 178 -15.89 1.11 25.35
N MET A 179 -15.74 2.42 25.14
CA MET A 179 -16.66 3.41 25.67
C MET A 179 -16.79 4.63 24.76
N LYS A 180 -17.74 5.52 25.09
CA LYS A 180 -17.89 6.81 24.41
C LYS A 180 -17.01 7.85 25.11
N GLY A 181 -15.96 8.31 24.44
CA GLY A 181 -14.90 9.12 25.04
C GLY A 181 -13.74 8.27 25.56
N ASN A 182 -12.93 8.85 26.44
CA ASN A 182 -11.75 8.22 27.04
C ASN A 182 -11.72 8.45 28.57
N LYS A 183 -10.66 7.96 29.24
CA LYS A 183 -10.49 8.12 30.71
C LYS A 183 -10.60 9.56 31.21
N GLN A 184 -10.14 10.54 30.41
CA GLN A 184 -10.14 11.95 30.81
C GLN A 184 -11.45 12.64 30.45
N GLU A 185 -12.02 12.28 29.30
CA GLU A 185 -13.22 12.91 28.77
C GLU A 185 -14.26 11.87 28.34
N ALA A 186 -15.13 11.49 29.27
CA ALA A 186 -16.25 10.60 28.99
C ALA A 186 -17.44 11.38 28.39
N LYS A 187 -17.90 10.92 27.21
CA LYS A 187 -18.95 11.56 26.39
C LYS A 187 -20.36 11.00 26.66
N CYS A 188 -20.52 10.14 27.68
CA CYS A 188 -21.79 9.52 28.06
C CYS A 188 -21.85 9.20 29.56
N GLY A 189 -23.03 9.32 30.18
CA GLY A 189 -23.23 9.04 31.62
C GLY A 189 -22.91 7.60 32.02
N PHE A 190 -23.25 6.61 31.19
CA PHE A 190 -22.89 5.21 31.44
C PHE A 190 -21.37 4.98 31.41
N SER A 191 -20.68 5.68 30.50
CA SER A 191 -19.22 5.64 30.41
C SER A 191 -18.56 6.29 31.62
N LYS A 192 -19.13 7.37 32.17
CA LYS A 192 -18.65 7.97 33.43
C LYS A 192 -18.79 7.00 34.61
N GLN A 193 -19.96 6.38 34.76
CA GLN A 193 -20.22 5.45 35.87
C GLN A 193 -19.29 4.23 35.88
N ILE A 194 -19.02 3.62 34.71
CA ILE A 194 -18.12 2.46 34.66
C ILE A 194 -16.67 2.86 34.98
N LEU A 195 -16.22 4.05 34.54
CA LEU A 195 -14.89 4.57 34.89
C LEU A 195 -14.76 4.76 36.40
N GLU A 196 -15.76 5.34 37.06
CA GLU A 196 -15.78 5.50 38.52
C GLU A 196 -15.65 4.16 39.24
N ILE A 197 -16.37 3.13 38.77
CA ILE A 197 -16.29 1.78 39.32
C ILE A 197 -14.88 1.21 39.12
N LEU A 198 -14.35 1.21 37.90
CA LEU A 198 -13.03 0.64 37.61
C LEU A 198 -11.92 1.37 38.37
N ASN A 199 -11.95 2.71 38.40
CA ASN A 199 -10.99 3.52 39.15
C ASN A 199 -11.00 3.18 40.65
N SER A 200 -12.17 2.85 41.23
CA SER A 200 -12.27 2.45 42.64
C SER A 200 -11.64 1.09 42.95
N THR A 201 -11.35 0.26 41.94
CA THR A 201 -10.71 -1.05 42.13
C THR A 201 -9.18 -0.98 42.23
N GLY A 202 -8.57 0.10 41.70
CA GLY A 202 -7.12 0.24 41.59
C GLY A 202 -6.46 -0.68 40.55
N VAL A 203 -7.23 -1.42 39.75
CA VAL A 203 -6.72 -2.24 38.65
C VAL A 203 -6.42 -1.36 37.44
N ASP A 204 -5.27 -1.59 36.81
CA ASP A 204 -4.93 -0.94 35.54
C ASP A 204 -5.80 -1.49 34.40
N TYR A 205 -6.37 -0.58 33.63
CA TYR A 205 -7.16 -0.87 32.43
C TYR A 205 -6.87 0.15 31.34
N GLU A 206 -7.16 -0.16 30.09
CA GLU A 206 -7.08 0.79 28.98
C GLU A 206 -8.46 1.08 28.39
N THR A 207 -8.61 2.21 27.70
CA THR A 207 -9.87 2.62 27.06
C THR A 207 -9.74 2.79 25.55
N PHE A 208 -10.81 2.51 24.82
CA PHE A 208 -10.94 2.83 23.39
C PHE A 208 -12.20 3.68 23.15
N ASP A 209 -12.06 4.84 22.49
CA ASP A 209 -13.19 5.70 22.12
C ASP A 209 -13.86 5.17 20.84
N ILE A 210 -15.00 4.51 21.01
CA ILE A 210 -15.79 3.96 19.91
C ILE A 210 -16.44 5.03 19.01
N LEU A 211 -16.40 6.30 19.39
CA LEU A 211 -16.91 7.39 18.55
C LEU A 211 -15.91 7.83 17.48
N GLU A 212 -14.63 7.48 17.63
CA GLU A 212 -13.58 7.81 16.67
C GLU A 212 -13.45 6.75 15.56
N ASP A 213 -14.08 5.59 15.73
CA ASP A 213 -14.03 4.48 14.80
C ASP A 213 -15.37 3.74 14.68
N GLU A 214 -16.16 4.12 13.67
CA GLU A 214 -17.49 3.56 13.44
C GLU A 214 -17.44 2.08 13.00
N GLU A 215 -16.36 1.65 12.34
CA GLU A 215 -16.18 0.26 11.91
C GLU A 215 -15.98 -0.65 13.13
N VAL A 216 -15.06 -0.28 14.04
CA VAL A 216 -14.85 -0.98 15.31
C VAL A 216 -16.13 -0.95 16.15
N ARG A 217 -16.82 0.18 16.19
CA ARG A 217 -18.05 0.35 16.97
C ARG A 217 -19.15 -0.61 16.57
N GLN A 218 -19.42 -0.75 15.27
CA GLN A 218 -20.43 -1.68 14.79
C GLN A 218 -19.92 -3.11 14.84
N GLY A 219 -18.66 -3.33 14.46
CA GLY A 219 -18.02 -4.63 14.47
C GLY A 219 -18.05 -5.31 15.83
N LEU A 220 -17.71 -4.60 16.92
CA LEU A 220 -17.70 -5.16 18.28
C LEU A 220 -19.07 -5.67 18.72
N LYS A 221 -20.17 -5.01 18.34
CA LYS A 221 -21.51 -5.48 18.71
C LYS A 221 -21.81 -6.87 18.15
N THR A 222 -21.40 -7.09 16.91
CA THR A 222 -21.55 -8.38 16.23
C THR A 222 -20.54 -9.39 16.76
N TYR A 223 -19.28 -8.99 16.89
CA TYR A 223 -18.16 -9.83 17.36
C TYR A 223 -18.42 -10.43 18.74
N SER A 224 -18.98 -9.64 19.67
CA SER A 224 -19.23 -10.06 21.04
C SER A 224 -20.68 -10.46 21.31
N ASN A 225 -21.53 -10.43 20.27
CA ASN A 225 -22.98 -10.58 20.38
C ASN A 225 -23.60 -9.69 21.48
N TRP A 226 -23.14 -8.44 21.60
CA TRP A 226 -23.56 -7.51 22.66
C TRP A 226 -24.00 -6.14 22.09
N PRO A 227 -25.24 -5.68 22.34
CA PRO A 227 -25.81 -4.57 21.58
C PRO A 227 -25.36 -3.17 22.04
N THR A 228 -24.85 -3.02 23.27
CA THR A 228 -24.68 -1.71 23.92
C THR A 228 -23.23 -1.40 24.30
N TYR A 229 -23.00 -0.14 24.67
CA TYR A 229 -21.74 0.34 25.26
C TYR A 229 -22.06 1.09 26.57
N PRO A 230 -21.13 1.11 27.54
CA PRO A 230 -19.77 0.58 27.49
C PRO A 230 -19.69 -0.95 27.47
N GLN A 231 -18.59 -1.50 26.93
CA GLN A 231 -18.27 -2.94 26.98
C GLN A 231 -16.91 -3.14 27.65
N LEU A 232 -16.87 -3.97 28.68
CA LEU A 232 -15.66 -4.34 29.40
C LEU A 232 -15.17 -5.72 28.95
N TYR A 233 -13.88 -5.81 28.64
CA TYR A 233 -13.19 -7.04 28.29
C TYR A 233 -12.07 -7.32 29.28
N VAL A 234 -11.87 -8.59 29.61
CA VAL A 234 -10.72 -9.08 30.37
C VAL A 234 -10.05 -10.19 29.57
N LYS A 235 -8.74 -10.06 29.32
CA LYS A 235 -7.93 -11.01 28.53
C LYS A 235 -8.58 -11.36 27.18
N GLY A 236 -9.18 -10.35 26.53
CA GLY A 236 -9.84 -10.52 25.23
C GLY A 236 -11.28 -11.05 25.28
N GLU A 237 -11.79 -11.45 26.44
CA GLU A 237 -13.15 -11.99 26.61
C GLU A 237 -14.11 -10.92 27.15
N LEU A 238 -15.34 -10.90 26.65
CA LEU A 238 -16.37 -9.95 27.10
C LEU A 238 -16.83 -10.33 28.52
N VAL A 239 -16.66 -9.39 29.46
CA VAL A 239 -17.27 -9.48 30.79
C VAL A 239 -18.71 -8.99 30.75
N GLY A 240 -18.95 -7.85 30.11
CA GLY A 240 -20.29 -7.28 29.97
C GLY A 240 -20.33 -5.76 29.89
N GLY A 241 -21.55 -5.21 30.02
CA GLY A 241 -21.79 -3.78 30.13
C GLY A 241 -21.79 -3.25 31.56
N LEU A 242 -22.20 -1.99 31.75
CA LEU A 242 -22.23 -1.33 33.05
C LEU A 242 -23.04 -2.09 34.11
N ASP A 243 -24.20 -2.63 33.76
CA ASP A 243 -25.10 -3.27 34.73
C ASP A 243 -24.49 -4.55 35.30
N ILE A 244 -23.85 -5.38 34.45
CA ILE A 244 -23.09 -6.56 34.89
C ILE A 244 -21.92 -6.14 35.78
N VAL A 245 -21.19 -5.08 35.42
CA VAL A 245 -20.07 -4.59 36.22
C VAL A 245 -20.52 -4.09 37.60
N LYS A 246 -21.71 -3.48 37.69
CA LYS A 246 -22.32 -3.10 38.97
C LYS A 246 -22.67 -4.33 39.81
N GLU A 247 -23.32 -5.32 39.21
CA GLU A 247 -23.67 -6.58 39.88
C GLU A 247 -22.43 -7.31 40.41
N LEU A 248 -21.38 -7.45 39.60
CA LEU A 248 -20.09 -8.02 40.04
C LEU A 248 -19.46 -7.23 41.19
N LYS A 249 -19.61 -5.91 41.22
CA LYS A 249 -19.12 -5.07 42.33
C LYS A 249 -19.91 -5.32 43.60
N GLU A 250 -21.23 -5.38 43.50
CA GLU A 250 -22.16 -5.59 44.62
C GLU A 250 -21.96 -6.98 45.24
N ASN A 251 -21.68 -7.99 44.42
CA ASN A 251 -21.41 -9.36 44.87
C ASN A 251 -19.95 -9.58 45.33
N GLY A 252 -19.07 -8.59 45.18
CA GLY A 252 -17.65 -8.68 45.57
C GLY A 252 -16.77 -9.50 44.62
N GLU A 253 -17.26 -9.86 43.44
CA GLU A 253 -16.58 -10.69 42.43
C GLU A 253 -15.79 -9.87 41.41
N LEU A 254 -16.05 -8.56 41.30
CA LEU A 254 -15.45 -7.72 40.27
C LEU A 254 -13.91 -7.77 40.28
N LEU A 255 -13.29 -7.77 41.46
CA LEU A 255 -11.82 -7.72 41.55
C LEU A 255 -11.16 -9.03 41.06
N SER A 256 -11.75 -10.19 41.33
CA SER A 256 -11.24 -11.48 40.83
C SER A 256 -11.42 -11.59 39.32
N VAL A 257 -12.57 -11.14 38.80
CA VAL A 257 -12.85 -11.04 37.36
C VAL A 257 -11.80 -10.17 36.68
N LEU A 258 -11.53 -8.96 37.19
CA LEU A 258 -10.57 -8.02 36.58
C LEU A 258 -9.13 -8.54 36.57
N LYS A 259 -8.74 -9.37 37.55
CA LYS A 259 -7.44 -10.06 37.58
C LYS A 259 -7.40 -11.30 36.66
N GLY A 260 -8.56 -11.72 36.17
CA GLY A 260 -8.73 -12.94 35.38
C GLY A 260 -8.42 -14.19 36.18
N GLU A 261 -8.93 -14.24 37.42
CA GLU A 261 -8.87 -15.37 38.37
C GLU A 261 -10.13 -16.26 38.32
N ASN A 262 -11.01 -16.03 37.35
CA ASN A 262 -12.24 -16.79 37.14
C ASN A 262 -12.07 -17.93 36.12
#